data_AF-A0A6V7IEC4-F1
#
_entry.id   AF-A0A6V7IEC4-F1
#
_cell.length_a   1.000
_cell.length_b   1.000
_cell.length_c   1.000
_cell.angle_alpha   90.00
_cell.angle_beta   90.00
_cell.angle_gamma   90.00
#
_symmetry.space_group_name_H-M   'P 1'
#
loop_
_entity.id
_entity.type
_entity.pdbx_description
1 polymer ?
#
loop_
_entity_poly.entity_id
_entity_poly.type
_entity_poly.pdbx_seq_one_letter_code
_entity_poly.pdbx_strand_id
1 'polypeptide(L)' 'FEAVWIGAYYSYGQWVWMSTGSVLNTITDESGYPPWRFGRPEKNDGCLLLDRHIEDNSTFIEVTCDRRRDFICEE' A
#
# COMPACT_ATOMS: atom_id res chain seq x y z
N PHE A 1 3.65 -11.31 -12.05
CA PHE A 1 3.08 -10.03 -11.60
C PHE A 1 4.05 -9.42 -10.62
N GLU A 2 4.37 -8.15 -10.82
CA GLU A 2 5.64 -7.57 -10.36
C GLU A 2 5.39 -6.41 -9.37
N ALA A 3 4.45 -5.51 -9.69
CA ALA A 3 3.82 -4.61 -8.74
C ALA A 3 2.34 -4.46 -9.09
N VAL A 4 1.45 -4.57 -8.10
CA VAL A 4 0.00 -4.63 -8.31
C VAL A 4 -0.73 -3.68 -7.37
N TRP A 5 -1.86 -3.13 -7.83
CA TRP A 5 -2.75 -2.36 -6.97
C TRP A 5 -3.33 -3.25 -5.87
N ILE A 6 -3.31 -2.72 -4.66
CA ILE A 6 -4.09 -3.23 -3.53
C ILE A 6 -5.04 -2.13 -3.06
N GLY A 7 -6.15 -2.52 -2.42
CA GLY A 7 -7.29 -1.65 -2.18
C GLY A 7 -7.08 -0.51 -1.17
N ALA A 8 -5.86 -0.07 -0.88
CA ALA A 8 -5.60 1.05 0.01
C ALA A 8 -5.31 2.35 -0.76
N TYR A 9 -5.82 3.46 -0.23
CA TYR A 9 -5.63 4.79 -0.80
C TYR A 9 -5.58 5.85 0.31
N TYR A 10 -4.98 7.00 0.01
CA TYR A 10 -4.94 8.12 0.94
C TYR A 10 -6.19 8.99 0.79
N SER A 11 -6.86 9.25 1.91
CA SER A 11 -8.09 10.04 1.96
C SER A 11 -8.25 10.74 3.31
N TYR A 12 -8.69 11.99 3.30
CA TYR A 12 -8.97 12.78 4.52
C TYR A 12 -7.87 12.73 5.60
N GLY A 13 -6.60 12.71 5.21
CA GLY A 13 -5.49 12.73 6.16
C GLY A 13 -4.95 11.34 6.54
N GLN A 14 -5.55 10.25 6.04
CA GLN A 14 -5.25 8.89 6.48
C GLN A 14 -5.18 7.92 5.30
N TRP A 15 -4.37 6.86 5.46
CA TRP A 15 -4.45 5.70 4.58
C TRP A 15 -5.62 4.82 4.99
N VAL A 16 -6.45 4.41 4.03
CA VAL A 16 -7.66 3.63 4.30
C VAL A 16 -7.76 2.45 3.35
N TRP A 17 -8.22 1.32 3.87
CA TRP A 17 -8.61 0.15 3.07
C TRP A 17 -10.00 0.36 2.48
N MET A 18 -10.15 0.21 1.17
CA MET A 18 -11.41 0.41 0.45
C MET A 18 -12.48 -0.61 0.83
N SER A 19 -12.10 -1.86 1.12
CA SER A 19 -13.04 -2.94 1.43
C SER A 19 -13.75 -2.75 2.77
N THR A 20 -13.02 -2.28 3.79
CA THR A 20 -13.51 -2.18 5.18
C THR A 20 -13.71 -0.74 5.65
N GLY A 21 -13.10 0.23 4.97
CA GLY A 21 -12.96 1.60 5.46
C GLY A 21 -12.01 1.75 6.66
N SER A 22 -11.28 0.69 7.05
CA SER A 22 -10.38 0.75 8.20
C SER A 22 -9.11 1.53 7.87
N VAL A 23 -8.57 2.20 8.90
CA VAL A 23 -7.33 2.96 8.77
C VAL A 23 -6.14 2.01 8.70
N LEU A 24 -5.33 2.17 7.67
CA LEU A 24 -4.04 1.51 7.54
C LEU A 24 -3.00 2.30 8.33
N ASN A 25 -2.28 1.61 9.23
CA ASN A 25 -1.24 2.23 10.05
C ASN A 25 -0.09 2.75 9.16
N THR A 26 0.45 3.93 9.46
CA THR A 26 1.58 4.52 8.73
C THR A 26 2.93 4.10 9.29
N ILE A 27 2.96 3.30 10.36
CA ILE A 27 4.18 2.78 10.97
C ILE A 27 4.14 1.25 10.89
N THR A 28 5.23 0.67 10.41
CA THR A 28 5.48 -0.76 10.42
C THR A 28 5.76 -1.21 11.84
N ASP A 29 5.01 -2.18 12.34
CA ASP A 29 5.19 -2.73 13.69
C ASP A 29 6.30 -3.80 13.75
N GLU A 30 6.51 -4.37 14.93
CA GLU A 30 7.49 -5.43 15.17
C GLU A 30 7.19 -6.73 14.39
N SER A 31 5.94 -6.92 13.94
CA SER A 31 5.54 -8.05 13.08
C SER A 31 5.87 -7.82 11.60
N GLY A 32 6.33 -6.61 11.24
CA GLY A 32 6.62 -6.23 9.86
C GLY A 32 5.38 -5.76 9.09
N TYR A 33 4.24 -5.54 9.77
CA TYR A 33 3.02 -5.04 9.14
C TYR A 33 2.70 -3.60 9.59
N PRO A 34 2.23 -2.74 8.69
CA PRO A 34 2.21 -2.90 7.24
C PRO A 34 3.63 -2.82 6.66
N PRO A 35 3.98 -3.58 5.61
CA PRO A 35 5.35 -3.68 5.14
C PRO A 35 5.75 -2.48 4.26
N TRP A 36 5.76 -1.28 4.84
CA TRP A 36 6.21 -0.07 4.16
C TRP A 36 7.69 -0.15 3.81
N ARG A 37 8.07 0.29 2.60
CA ARG A 37 9.46 0.23 2.11
C ARG A 37 10.51 0.77 3.09
N PHE A 38 10.17 1.85 3.82
CA PHE A 38 11.07 2.49 4.77
C PHE A 38 10.50 2.51 6.20
N GLY A 39 9.66 1.53 6.53
CA GLY A 39 8.96 1.48 7.81
C GLY A 39 7.75 2.42 7.92
N ARG A 40 7.55 3.29 6.93
CA ARG A 40 6.45 4.27 6.81
C ARG A 40 6.25 4.70 5.35
N PRO A 41 5.09 5.27 4.96
CA PRO A 41 4.93 5.91 3.66
C PRO A 41 5.79 7.18 3.58
N GLU A 42 6.40 7.44 2.43
CA GLU A 42 7.13 8.69 2.18
C GLU A 42 6.19 9.83 1.77
N LYS A 43 5.05 9.48 1.17
CA LYS A 43 4.00 10.44 0.79
C LYS A 43 2.64 10.10 1.38
N ASN A 44 1.87 11.14 1.59
CA ASN A 44 0.52 11.11 2.11
C ASN A 44 -0.45 11.50 0.98
N ASP A 45 -0.36 10.77 -0.14
CA ASP A 45 -1.23 10.92 -1.30
C ASP A 45 -1.27 9.63 -2.13
N GLY A 46 -2.32 9.51 -2.96
CA GLY A 46 -2.39 8.47 -3.98
C GLY A 46 -2.94 7.11 -3.52
N CYS A 47 -2.47 6.07 -4.21
CA CYS A 47 -2.94 4.69 -4.13
C CYS A 47 -1.77 3.76 -3.79
N LEU A 48 -2.09 2.60 -3.21
CA LEU A 48 -1.09 1.68 -2.69
C LEU A 48 -0.78 0.54 -3.65
N LEU A 49 0.51 0.30 -3.88
CA LEU A 49 1.00 -0.89 -4.57
C LEU A 49 1.59 -1.89 -3.59
N LEU A 50 1.40 -3.17 -3.91
CA LEU A 50 2.22 -4.26 -3.42
C LEU A 50 3.29 -4.58 -4.48
N ASP A 51 4.54 -4.31 -4.15
CA ASP A 51 5.70 -4.62 -4.99
C ASP A 51 6.49 -5.78 -4.37
N ARG A 52 6.89 -6.76 -5.18
CA ARG A 52 7.63 -7.95 -4.73
C ARG A 52 9.05 -8.03 -5.28
N HIS A 53 9.49 -7.04 -6.06
CA HIS A 53 10.84 -6.99 -6.61
C HIS A 53 11.85 -6.38 -5.66
N ILE A 54 11.37 -5.50 -4.79
CA ILE A 54 12.22 -4.81 -3.83
C ILE A 54 12.55 -5.79 -2.71
N GLU A 55 13.81 -6.23 -2.68
CA GLU A 55 14.41 -7.02 -1.57
C GLU A 55 13.80 -8.42 -1.36
N ASP A 56 13.24 -9.04 -2.41
CA ASP A 56 12.54 -10.34 -2.37
C ASP A 56 11.37 -10.40 -1.35
N ASN A 57 10.96 -9.25 -0.82
CA ASN A 57 9.90 -9.10 0.19
C ASN A 57 8.72 -8.29 -0.37
N SER A 58 7.51 -8.65 0.07
CA SER A 58 6.30 -7.89 -0.24
C SER A 58 6.36 -6.52 0.40
N THR A 59 6.40 -5.46 -0.40
CA THR A 59 6.61 -4.08 0.04
C THR A 59 5.46 -3.17 -0.40
N PHE A 60 5.00 -2.30 0.51
CA PHE A 60 4.01 -1.26 0.25
C PHE A 60 4.68 0.01 -0.31
N ILE A 61 4.15 0.51 -1.43
CA ILE A 61 4.65 1.71 -2.12
C ILE A 61 3.48 2.61 -2.51
N GLU A 62 3.51 3.87 -2.07
CA GLU A 62 2.56 4.90 -2.48
C GLU A 62 2.91 5.51 -3.85
N VAL A 63 1.90 5.64 -4.71
CA VAL A 63 2.03 6.18 -6.06
C VAL A 63 0.76 6.89 -6.50
N THR A 64 0.86 7.70 -7.56
CA THR A 64 -0.32 8.33 -8.18
C THR A 64 -1.28 7.29 -8.75
N CYS A 65 -2.58 7.46 -8.52
CA CYS A 65 -3.63 6.52 -8.93
C CYS A 65 -3.92 6.49 -10.44
N ASP A 66 -3.24 7.30 -11.25
CA ASP A 66 -3.55 7.58 -12.66
C ASP A 66 -2.98 6.54 -13.64
N ARG A 67 -2.28 5.52 -13.14
CA ARG A 67 -1.64 4.49 -13.97
C ARG A 67 -2.44 3.19 -14.02
N ARG A 68 -2.65 2.68 -15.24
CA ARG A 68 -3.18 1.33 -15.45
C ARG A 68 -2.15 0.29 -14.98
N ARG A 69 -2.54 -0.57 -14.03
CA ARG A 69 -1.76 -1.71 -13.54
C ARG A 69 -2.70 -2.85 -13.18
N ASP A 70 -2.15 -4.05 -13.04
CA ASP A 70 -2.86 -5.20 -12.50
C ASP A 70 -3.21 -4.97 -11.03
N PHE A 71 -4.22 -5.69 -10.53
CA PHE A 71 -4.75 -5.56 -9.17
C PHE A 71 -5.09 -6.93 -8.60
N ILE A 72 -5.14 -7.03 -7.27
CA ILE A 72 -5.57 -8.23 -6.55
C ILE A 72 -6.95 -7.99 -5.96
N CYS A 73 -7.84 -8.98 -6.07
CA CYS A 73 -9.12 -9.03 -5.38
C CYS A 73 -9.07 -10.06 -4.23
N GLU A 74 -9.87 -9.81 -3.21
CA GLU A 74 -10.16 -10.71 -2.09
C GLU A 74 -11.69 -10.85 -1.99
N GLU A 75 -12.17 -12.02 -1.57
CA GLU A 75 -13.60 -12.35 -1.40
C GLU A 75 -14.07 -12.24 0.05
#